data_AF-A0A4Y9NU03-F1
#
_entry.id   AF-A0A4Y9NU03-F1
#
_cell.length_a   1.000
_cell.length_b   1.000
_cell.length_c   1.000
_cell.angle_alpha   90.00
_cell.angle_beta   90.00
_cell.angle_gamma   90.00
#
_symmetry.space_group_name_H-M   'P 1'
#
loop_
_entity.id
_entity.type
_entity.pdbx_description
1 polymer ?
#
loop_
_entity_poly.entity_id
_entity_poly.type
_entity_poly.pdbx_seq_one_letter_code
_entity_poly.pdbx_strand_id
1 'polypeptide(L)'
;MAAGVTYYAFLGLFPVLLLVASIVGLFLAGDELLQQELFTAIRETFPGSLGNQLVDQLSEAIDGAGFIGLIGLAGFVYAGLRTMDKLRIGMELIWKGEVDEPDVLRDNLQDLVALVVLGAIGLLSLGLTGVVTQGTSWILDLLSLEDTPGYGVLTWALGLALALVVDLVVFLWLLRVVPSISHPLRLLLPGALFGAAGFEALKLIGGYYLSLISDSVTASAFGGAVGLLVWINLVARFAFFTAAWTATLRRVASAAPPRTAGEPVRADA
;
A
#
# COMPACT_ATOMS: atom_id res chain seq x y z
N MET A 1 6.43 4.03 17.76
CA MET A 1 6.92 3.76 16.39
C MET A 1 5.76 3.66 15.38
N ALA A 2 4.83 2.70 15.52
CA ALA A 2 3.69 2.55 14.60
C ALA A 2 2.80 3.80 14.41
N ALA A 3 2.60 4.61 15.45
CA ALA A 3 1.80 5.85 15.34
C ALA A 3 2.39 6.87 14.36
N GLY A 4 3.73 6.99 14.30
CA GLY A 4 4.40 7.90 13.36
C GLY A 4 4.26 7.46 11.90
N VAL A 5 4.41 6.15 11.65
CA VAL A 5 4.14 5.54 10.32
C VAL A 5 2.69 5.80 9.91
N THR A 6 1.75 5.61 10.82
CA THR A 6 0.31 5.78 10.54
C THR A 6 -0.03 7.22 10.14
N TYR A 7 0.49 8.21 10.88
CA TYR A 7 0.22 9.62 10.61
C TYR A 7 0.68 10.04 9.20
N TYR A 8 1.93 9.72 8.84
CA TYR A 8 2.46 10.08 7.53
C TYR A 8 1.85 9.25 6.39
N ALA A 9 1.56 7.96 6.62
CA ALA A 9 0.86 7.13 5.65
C ALA A 9 -0.56 7.66 5.37
N PHE A 10 -1.29 8.06 6.40
CA PHE A 10 -2.62 8.67 6.25
C PHE A 10 -2.54 10.02 5.54
N LEU A 11 -1.57 10.88 5.90
CA LEU A 11 -1.35 12.15 5.21
C LEU A 11 -1.00 11.95 3.73
N GLY A 12 -0.28 10.86 3.41
CA GLY A 12 0.08 10.49 2.04
C GLY A 12 -1.10 10.08 1.15
N LEU A 13 -2.28 9.80 1.73
CA LEU A 13 -3.47 9.49 0.95
C LEU A 13 -3.96 10.67 0.12
N PHE A 14 -3.90 11.90 0.65
CA PHE A 14 -4.34 13.08 -0.08
C PHE A 14 -3.51 13.28 -1.37
N PRO A 15 -2.16 13.29 -1.33
CA PRO A 15 -1.35 13.31 -2.55
C PRO A 15 -1.61 12.15 -3.51
N VAL A 16 -1.85 10.93 -3.00
CA VAL A 16 -2.20 9.78 -3.85
C VAL A 16 -3.52 10.01 -4.57
N LEU A 17 -4.53 10.54 -3.89
CA LEU A 17 -5.82 10.89 -4.52
C LEU A 17 -5.63 11.95 -5.62
N LEU A 18 -4.79 12.97 -5.37
CA LEU A 18 -4.45 13.98 -6.39
C LEU A 18 -3.71 13.36 -7.58
N LEU A 19 -2.81 12.41 -7.35
CA LEU A 19 -2.13 11.66 -8.42
C LEU A 19 -3.12 10.84 -9.24
N VAL A 20 -4.03 10.11 -8.59
CA VAL A 20 -5.06 9.34 -9.29
C VAL A 20 -5.96 10.26 -10.12
N ALA A 21 -6.43 11.35 -9.53
CA ALA A 21 -7.24 12.36 -10.23
C ALA A 21 -6.49 12.98 -11.41
N SER A 22 -5.20 13.28 -11.24
CA SER A 22 -4.34 13.79 -12.30
C SER A 22 -4.16 12.77 -13.43
N ILE A 23 -3.90 11.49 -13.12
CA ILE A 23 -3.77 10.43 -14.13
C ILE A 23 -5.07 10.31 -14.92
N VAL A 24 -6.22 10.27 -14.24
CA VAL A 24 -7.53 10.24 -14.91
C VAL A 24 -7.73 11.48 -15.77
N GLY A 25 -7.47 12.68 -15.25
CA GLY A 25 -7.59 13.93 -16.00
C GLY A 25 -6.70 13.96 -17.24
N LEU A 26 -5.44 13.51 -17.14
CA LEU A 26 -4.52 13.42 -18.27
C LEU A 26 -4.95 12.37 -19.31
N PHE A 27 -5.52 11.26 -18.87
CA PHE A 27 -6.11 10.27 -19.78
C PHE A 27 -7.30 10.85 -20.55
N LEU A 28 -8.20 11.57 -19.86
CA LEU A 28 -9.34 12.24 -20.48
C LEU A 28 -8.90 13.38 -21.42
N ALA A 29 -7.86 14.13 -21.06
CA ALA A 29 -7.29 15.17 -21.93
C ALA A 29 -6.69 14.58 -23.23
N GLY A 30 -6.26 13.31 -23.21
CA GLY A 30 -5.68 12.62 -24.36
C GLY A 30 -6.70 11.96 -25.30
N ASP A 31 -7.97 11.85 -24.88
CA ASP A 31 -9.04 11.21 -25.66
C ASP A 31 -10.30 12.09 -25.69
N GLU A 32 -10.41 12.88 -26.77
CA GLU A 32 -11.52 13.80 -27.00
C GLU A 32 -12.87 13.06 -27.10
N LEU A 33 -12.90 11.80 -27.55
CA LEU A 33 -14.12 11.02 -27.68
C LEU A 33 -14.65 10.63 -26.29
N LEU A 34 -13.77 10.06 -25.44
CA LEU A 34 -14.10 9.73 -24.04
C LEU A 34 -14.54 10.96 -23.25
N GLN A 35 -13.88 12.09 -23.47
CA GLN A 35 -14.24 13.36 -22.83
C GLN A 35 -15.64 13.82 -23.23
N GLN A 36 -15.97 13.76 -24.53
CA GLN A 36 -17.29 14.15 -25.04
C GLN A 36 -18.39 13.21 -24.56
N GLU A 37 -18.15 11.89 -24.54
CA GLU A 37 -19.09 10.92 -23.99
C GLU A 37 -19.38 11.20 -22.51
N LEU A 38 -18.34 11.47 -21.72
CA LEU A 38 -18.50 11.78 -20.29
C LEU A 38 -19.26 13.10 -20.07
N PHE A 39 -18.95 14.16 -20.81
CA PHE A 39 -19.66 15.43 -20.72
C PHE A 39 -21.13 15.30 -21.14
N THR A 40 -21.40 14.50 -22.17
CA THR A 40 -22.77 14.21 -22.62
C THR A 40 -23.54 13.44 -21.56
N ALA A 41 -22.96 12.39 -20.99
CA ALA A 41 -23.57 11.60 -19.93
C ALA A 41 -23.90 12.45 -18.68
N ILE A 42 -23.01 13.39 -18.30
CA ILE A 42 -23.25 14.31 -17.18
C ILE A 42 -24.44 15.22 -17.48
N ARG A 43 -24.52 15.79 -18.69
CA ARG A 43 -25.62 16.69 -19.08
C ARG A 43 -26.96 15.98 -19.20
N GLU A 44 -26.96 14.72 -19.62
CA GLU A 44 -28.16 13.87 -19.67
C GLU A 44 -28.65 13.49 -18.28
N THR A 45 -27.73 13.21 -17.36
CA THR A 45 -28.05 12.81 -15.98
C THR A 45 -28.52 14.01 -15.13
N PHE A 46 -27.91 15.17 -15.33
CA PHE A 46 -28.19 16.40 -14.58
C PHE A 46 -28.71 17.51 -15.50
N PRO A 47 -30.01 17.52 -15.83
CA PRO A 47 -30.57 18.53 -16.72
C PRO A 47 -30.52 19.94 -16.08
N GLY A 48 -30.21 20.93 -16.91
CA GLY A 48 -30.20 22.35 -16.52
C GLY A 48 -28.80 22.90 -16.21
N SER A 49 -28.76 24.00 -15.45
CA SER A 49 -27.52 24.72 -15.13
C SER A 49 -26.52 23.90 -14.31
N LEU A 50 -27.00 22.93 -13.52
CA LEU A 50 -26.15 22.05 -12.73
C LEU A 50 -25.28 21.16 -13.61
N GLY A 51 -25.81 20.56 -14.67
CA GLY A 51 -25.02 19.74 -15.60
C GLY A 51 -23.92 20.53 -16.30
N ASN A 52 -24.23 21.77 -16.72
CA ASN A 52 -23.22 22.64 -17.33
C ASN A 52 -22.13 23.06 -16.34
N GLN A 53 -22.50 23.44 -15.12
CA GLN A 53 -21.52 23.75 -14.06
C GLN A 53 -20.60 22.57 -13.75
N LEU A 54 -21.13 21.34 -13.72
CA LEU A 54 -20.34 20.14 -13.49
C LEU A 54 -19.37 19.86 -14.64
N VAL A 55 -19.80 20.05 -15.90
CA VAL A 55 -18.93 19.92 -17.07
C VAL A 55 -17.83 20.98 -17.07
N ASP A 56 -18.16 22.23 -16.75
CA ASP A 56 -17.17 23.32 -16.70
C ASP A 56 -16.12 23.05 -15.61
N GLN A 57 -16.55 22.64 -14.40
CA GLN A 57 -15.62 22.25 -13.32
C GLN A 57 -14.75 21.05 -13.70
N LEU A 58 -15.34 20.05 -14.39
CA LEU A 58 -14.59 18.88 -14.83
C LEU A 58 -13.59 19.24 -15.93
N SER A 59 -13.95 20.12 -16.86
CA SER A 59 -13.04 20.65 -17.89
C SER A 59 -11.87 21.38 -17.25
N GLU A 60 -12.12 22.28 -16.28
CA GLU A 60 -11.05 22.97 -15.54
C GLU A 60 -10.14 21.99 -14.78
N ALA A 61 -10.72 20.93 -14.19
CA ALA A 61 -9.94 19.89 -13.51
C ALA A 61 -9.07 19.07 -14.47
N ILE A 62 -9.56 18.79 -15.68
CA ILE A 62 -8.81 18.11 -16.75
C ILE A 62 -7.65 19.00 -17.23
N ASP A 63 -7.91 20.29 -17.50
CA ASP A 63 -6.88 21.24 -17.94
C ASP A 63 -5.81 21.46 -16.85
N GLY A 64 -6.23 21.47 -15.58
CA GLY A 64 -5.37 21.56 -14.41
C GLY A 64 -4.67 20.25 -14.02
N ALA A 65 -4.96 19.13 -14.68
CA ALA A 65 -4.54 17.81 -14.24
C ALA A 65 -3.01 17.67 -14.13
N GLY A 66 -2.24 18.29 -15.03
CA GLY A 66 -0.78 18.28 -14.96
C GLY A 66 -0.22 18.97 -13.70
N PHE A 67 -0.77 20.14 -13.35
CA PHE A 67 -0.35 20.88 -12.16
C PHE A 67 -0.78 20.18 -10.87
N ILE A 68 -2.01 19.67 -10.83
CA ILE A 68 -2.53 18.83 -9.73
C ILE A 68 -1.64 17.60 -9.54
N GLY A 69 -1.23 16.96 -10.64
CA GLY A 69 -0.32 15.83 -10.64
C GLY A 69 1.04 16.16 -10.06
N LEU A 70 1.60 17.31 -10.40
CA LEU A 70 2.89 17.74 -9.85
C LEU A 70 2.82 17.97 -8.33
N ILE A 71 1.75 18.61 -7.84
CA ILE A 71 1.52 18.80 -6.40
C ILE A 71 1.32 17.44 -5.72
N GLY A 72 0.50 16.56 -6.32
CA GLY A 72 0.28 15.20 -5.85
C GLY A 72 1.59 14.40 -5.77
N LEU A 73 2.45 14.51 -6.79
CA LEU A 73 3.74 13.83 -6.82
C LEU A 73 4.67 14.34 -5.73
N ALA A 74 4.81 15.66 -5.59
CA ALA A 74 5.65 16.27 -4.56
C ALA A 74 5.17 15.88 -3.15
N GLY A 75 3.86 15.95 -2.91
CA GLY A 75 3.24 15.54 -1.65
C GLY A 75 3.41 14.04 -1.37
N PHE A 76 3.27 13.20 -2.39
CA PHE A 76 3.43 11.75 -2.28
C PHE A 76 4.86 11.37 -1.93
N VAL A 77 5.84 11.95 -2.62
CA VAL A 77 7.26 11.74 -2.32
C VAL A 77 7.57 12.20 -0.89
N TYR A 78 7.08 13.37 -0.49
CA TYR A 78 7.29 13.88 0.87
C TYR A 78 6.69 12.95 1.94
N ALA A 79 5.41 12.62 1.83
CA ALA A 79 4.73 11.76 2.79
C ALA A 79 5.30 10.32 2.80
N GLY A 80 5.63 9.79 1.62
CA GLY A 80 6.24 8.48 1.43
C GLY A 80 7.62 8.39 2.07
N LEU A 81 8.50 9.37 1.84
CA LEU A 81 9.81 9.45 2.47
C LEU A 81 9.70 9.49 3.99
N ARG A 82 8.82 10.35 4.54
CA ARG A 82 8.59 10.42 6.00
C ARG A 82 8.05 9.12 6.58
N THR A 83 7.21 8.41 5.84
CA THR A 83 6.68 7.12 6.25
C THR A 83 7.79 6.06 6.29
N MET A 84 8.64 6.03 5.26
CA MET A 84 9.77 5.09 5.17
C MET A 84 10.83 5.37 6.24
N ASP A 85 11.15 6.63 6.52
CA ASP A 85 12.03 7.03 7.62
C ASP A 85 11.56 6.44 8.96
N LYS A 86 10.27 6.62 9.30
CA LYS A 86 9.71 6.07 10.55
C LYS A 86 9.65 4.55 10.57
N LEU A 87 9.42 3.93 9.41
CA LEU A 87 9.43 2.48 9.28
C LEU A 87 10.85 1.94 9.49
N ARG A 88 11.85 2.55 8.86
CA ARG A 88 13.27 2.21 9.00
C ARG A 88 13.76 2.32 10.43
N ILE A 89 13.58 3.49 11.06
CA ILE A 89 13.96 3.71 12.46
C ILE A 89 13.33 2.63 13.36
N GLY A 90 12.06 2.31 13.11
CA GLY A 90 11.37 1.28 13.89
C GLY A 90 11.90 -0.13 13.67
N MET A 91 12.30 -0.46 12.44
CA MET A 91 12.93 -1.73 12.12
C MET A 91 14.35 -1.81 12.71
N GLU A 92 15.17 -0.78 12.57
CA GLU A 92 16.52 -0.75 13.14
C GLU A 92 16.50 -0.94 14.66
N LEU A 93 15.58 -0.28 15.36
CA LEU A 93 15.38 -0.51 16.80
C LEU A 93 15.03 -1.96 17.15
N ILE A 94 14.24 -2.65 16.32
CA ILE A 94 13.88 -4.06 16.53
C ILE A 94 15.06 -5.00 16.24
N TRP A 95 15.82 -4.71 15.18
CA TRP A 95 16.86 -5.60 14.66
C TRP A 95 18.22 -5.40 15.35
N LYS A 96 18.65 -4.14 15.54
CA LYS A 96 19.93 -3.75 16.16
C LYS A 96 19.80 -3.43 17.64
N GLY A 97 18.67 -2.91 18.08
CA GLY A 97 18.48 -2.35 19.43
C GLY A 97 18.95 -0.90 19.56
N GLU A 98 19.62 -0.37 18.54
CA GLU A 98 20.04 1.02 18.42
C GLU A 98 19.73 1.54 17.01
N VAL A 99 19.73 2.87 16.86
CA VAL A 99 19.59 3.55 15.56
C VAL A 99 20.98 4.07 15.20
N ASP A 100 21.40 3.84 13.94
CA ASP A 100 22.68 4.36 13.47
C ASP A 100 22.67 5.92 13.48
N GLU A 101 23.85 6.55 13.47
CA GLU A 101 23.92 8.01 13.32
C GLU A 101 23.27 8.44 12.00
N PRO A 102 22.43 9.50 12.03
CA PRO A 102 21.65 9.89 10.87
C PRO A 102 22.55 10.44 9.76
N ASP A 103 22.57 9.76 8.61
CA ASP A 103 23.15 10.27 7.37
C ASP A 103 22.01 10.70 6.44
N VAL A 104 21.65 11.98 6.53
CA VAL A 104 20.50 12.57 5.84
C VAL A 104 20.49 12.25 4.34
N LEU A 105 21.65 12.20 3.69
CA LEU A 105 21.73 12.00 2.25
C LEU A 105 21.54 10.53 1.89
N ARG A 106 22.26 9.64 2.59
CA ARG A 106 22.15 8.20 2.39
C ARG A 106 20.78 7.67 2.77
N ASP A 107 20.22 8.17 3.87
CA ASP A 107 18.95 7.70 4.39
C ASP A 107 17.80 8.08 3.46
N ASN A 108 17.72 9.34 3.05
CA ASN A 108 16.72 9.78 2.09
C ASN A 108 16.82 9.04 0.75
N LEU A 109 18.03 8.75 0.27
CA LEU A 109 18.21 7.99 -0.98
C LEU A 109 17.69 6.55 -0.85
N GLN A 110 18.02 5.87 0.25
CA GLN A 110 17.51 4.53 0.50
C GLN A 110 15.99 4.52 0.70
N ASP A 111 15.40 5.54 1.35
CA ASP A 111 13.95 5.65 1.52
C ASP A 111 13.27 5.94 0.18
N LEU A 112 13.90 6.73 -0.70
CA LEU A 112 13.40 6.99 -2.04
C LEU A 112 13.41 5.73 -2.89
N VAL A 113 14.52 5.00 -2.91
CA VAL A 113 14.62 3.72 -3.62
C VAL A 113 13.59 2.73 -3.08
N ALA A 114 13.44 2.69 -1.76
CA ALA A 114 12.44 1.85 -1.10
C ALA A 114 11.01 2.20 -1.54
N LEU A 115 10.68 3.49 -1.55
CA LEU A 115 9.38 4.01 -1.98
C LEU A 115 9.11 3.68 -3.45
N VAL A 116 10.10 3.84 -4.34
CA VAL A 116 9.98 3.53 -5.77
C VAL A 116 9.75 2.04 -5.98
N VAL A 117 10.48 1.16 -5.28
CA VAL A 117 10.29 -0.29 -5.38
C VAL A 117 8.90 -0.69 -4.90
N LEU A 118 8.45 -0.15 -3.77
CA LEU A 118 7.11 -0.42 -3.25
C LEU A 118 6.02 0.08 -4.21
N GLY A 119 6.21 1.27 -4.78
CA GLY A 119 5.32 1.82 -5.81
C GLY A 119 5.27 0.95 -7.05
N ALA A 120 6.41 0.44 -7.53
CA ALA A 120 6.48 -0.47 -8.67
C ALA A 120 5.77 -1.80 -8.39
N ILE A 121 5.96 -2.39 -7.20
CA ILE A 121 5.22 -3.60 -6.77
C ILE A 121 3.72 -3.33 -6.77
N GLY A 122 3.29 -2.18 -6.24
CA GLY A 122 1.89 -1.76 -6.25
C GLY A 122 1.31 -1.63 -7.66
N LEU A 123 2.02 -0.94 -8.55
CA LEU A 123 1.61 -0.77 -9.96
C LEU A 123 1.56 -2.10 -10.71
N LEU A 124 2.52 -2.99 -10.49
CA LEU A 124 2.50 -4.34 -11.05
C LEU A 124 1.31 -5.15 -10.53
N SER A 125 0.98 -5.04 -9.25
CA SER A 125 -0.19 -5.69 -8.66
C SER A 125 -1.50 -5.18 -9.28
N LEU A 126 -1.62 -3.86 -9.48
CA LEU A 126 -2.78 -3.25 -10.15
C LEU A 126 -2.88 -3.68 -11.62
N GLY A 127 -1.77 -3.62 -12.35
CA GLY A 127 -1.72 -4.05 -13.76
C GLY A 127 -2.07 -5.53 -13.91
N LEU A 128 -1.57 -6.37 -13.01
CA LEU A 128 -1.86 -7.80 -13.02
C LEU A 128 -3.32 -8.09 -12.64
N THR A 129 -3.90 -7.30 -11.73
CA THR A 129 -5.35 -7.37 -11.44
C THR A 129 -6.15 -7.04 -12.70
N GLY A 130 -5.80 -5.98 -13.42
CA GLY A 130 -6.44 -5.63 -14.70
C GLY A 130 -6.32 -6.74 -15.74
N VAL A 131 -5.14 -7.32 -15.92
CA VAL A 131 -4.90 -8.45 -16.83
C VAL A 131 -5.66 -9.71 -16.39
N VAL A 132 -5.78 -9.98 -15.10
CA VAL A 132 -6.56 -11.12 -14.59
C VAL A 132 -8.04 -10.86 -14.85
N THR A 133 -8.58 -9.69 -14.54
CA THR A 133 -10.00 -9.35 -14.76
C THR A 133 -10.36 -9.36 -16.25
N GLN A 134 -9.49 -8.85 -17.13
CA GLN A 134 -9.73 -8.82 -18.57
C GLN A 134 -9.38 -10.14 -19.27
N GLY A 135 -8.36 -10.86 -18.78
CA GLY A 135 -8.04 -12.21 -19.21
C GLY A 135 -9.14 -13.20 -18.83
N THR A 136 -9.86 -12.94 -17.74
CA THR A 136 -11.05 -13.73 -17.34
C THR A 136 -12.11 -13.67 -18.44
N SER A 137 -12.38 -12.52 -19.08
CA SER A 137 -13.35 -12.45 -20.19
C SER A 137 -12.84 -13.13 -21.47
N TRP A 138 -11.53 -13.05 -21.76
CA TRP A 138 -10.95 -13.66 -22.96
C TRP A 138 -10.85 -15.19 -22.87
N ILE A 139 -10.56 -15.73 -21.68
CA ILE A 139 -10.60 -17.17 -21.41
C ILE A 139 -12.05 -17.69 -21.40
N LEU A 140 -13.02 -16.88 -20.98
CA LEU A 140 -14.46 -17.22 -21.05
C LEU A 140 -14.92 -17.38 -22.50
N ASP A 141 -14.49 -16.48 -23.40
CA ASP A 141 -14.80 -16.59 -24.84
C ASP A 141 -14.10 -17.77 -25.51
N LEU A 142 -12.86 -18.10 -25.10
CA LEU A 142 -12.06 -19.15 -25.73
C LEU A 142 -12.50 -20.57 -25.32
N LEU A 143 -13.11 -20.74 -24.15
CA LEU A 143 -13.48 -22.06 -23.62
C LEU A 143 -14.97 -22.41 -23.75
N SER A 144 -15.86 -21.47 -24.10
CA SER A 144 -17.33 -21.70 -24.19
C SER A 144 -17.91 -22.46 -22.96
N LEU A 145 -17.37 -22.20 -21.78
CA LEU A 145 -17.82 -22.78 -20.51
C LEU A 145 -18.66 -21.74 -19.76
N GLU A 146 -19.79 -21.36 -20.33
CA GLU A 146 -20.71 -20.40 -19.70
C GLU A 146 -21.34 -20.94 -18.40
N ASP A 147 -21.37 -22.26 -18.18
CA ASP A 147 -22.09 -22.89 -17.05
C ASP A 147 -21.35 -24.08 -16.41
N THR A 148 -20.15 -23.88 -15.84
CA THR A 148 -19.51 -24.93 -15.00
C THR A 148 -19.52 -24.54 -13.51
N PRO A 149 -20.22 -25.28 -12.63
CA PRO A 149 -20.22 -25.03 -11.19
C PRO A 149 -18.82 -25.34 -10.63
N GLY A 150 -18.04 -24.29 -10.37
CA GLY A 150 -16.64 -24.38 -9.90
C GLY A 150 -15.72 -23.27 -10.41
N TYR A 151 -16.11 -22.56 -11.48
CA TYR A 151 -15.30 -21.50 -12.09
C TYR A 151 -15.03 -20.30 -11.15
N GLY A 152 -16.07 -19.86 -10.43
CA GLY A 152 -15.93 -18.79 -9.43
C GLY A 152 -14.95 -19.14 -8.31
N VAL A 153 -14.78 -20.43 -8.00
CA VAL A 153 -13.81 -20.89 -6.99
C VAL A 153 -12.39 -20.84 -7.55
N LEU A 154 -12.20 -21.18 -8.82
CA LEU A 154 -10.88 -21.16 -9.47
C LEU A 154 -10.34 -19.74 -9.67
N THR A 155 -11.18 -18.82 -10.15
CA THR A 155 -10.79 -17.40 -10.32
C THR A 155 -10.53 -16.73 -8.97
N TRP A 156 -11.36 -17.02 -7.97
CA TRP A 156 -11.13 -16.58 -6.60
C TRP A 156 -9.83 -17.14 -6.02
N ALA A 157 -9.55 -18.43 -6.22
CA ALA A 157 -8.33 -19.07 -5.74
C ALA A 157 -7.07 -18.51 -6.43
N LEU A 158 -7.12 -18.23 -7.74
CA LEU A 158 -6.04 -17.58 -8.49
C LEU A 158 -5.79 -16.16 -8.00
N GLY A 159 -6.85 -15.39 -7.79
CA GLY A 159 -6.75 -14.03 -7.23
C GLY A 159 -6.15 -14.04 -5.83
N LEU A 160 -6.58 -14.96 -4.96
CA LEU A 160 -6.06 -15.12 -3.62
C LEU A 160 -4.59 -15.57 -3.62
N ALA A 161 -4.23 -16.54 -4.47
CA ALA A 161 -2.85 -16.99 -4.61
C ALA A 161 -1.95 -15.85 -5.09
N LEU A 162 -2.42 -15.04 -6.03
CA LEU A 162 -1.67 -13.90 -6.53
C LEU A 162 -1.50 -12.82 -5.46
N ALA A 163 -2.57 -12.48 -4.75
CA ALA A 163 -2.53 -11.52 -3.65
C ALA A 163 -1.54 -11.97 -2.56
N LEU A 164 -1.55 -13.26 -2.21
CA LEU A 164 -0.62 -13.84 -1.26
C LEU A 164 0.84 -13.80 -1.74
N VAL A 165 1.09 -13.98 -3.05
CA VAL A 165 2.44 -13.82 -3.63
C VAL A 165 2.90 -12.37 -3.56
N VAL A 166 2.03 -11.41 -3.88
CA VAL A 166 2.35 -9.98 -3.77
C VAL A 166 2.67 -9.64 -2.31
N ASP A 167 1.84 -10.07 -1.37
CA ASP A 167 2.05 -9.85 0.06
C ASP A 167 3.37 -10.49 0.53
N LEU A 168 3.67 -11.71 0.08
CA LEU A 168 4.95 -12.37 0.37
C LEU A 168 6.15 -11.55 -0.12
N VAL A 169 6.06 -11.00 -1.34
CA VAL A 169 7.11 -10.13 -1.90
C VAL A 169 7.24 -8.85 -1.07
N VAL A 170 6.13 -8.22 -0.69
CA VAL A 170 6.13 -7.01 0.14
C VAL A 170 6.74 -7.27 1.51
N PHE A 171 6.40 -8.37 2.19
CA PHE A 171 6.98 -8.72 3.48
C PHE A 171 8.44 -9.16 3.37
N LEU A 172 8.83 -9.90 2.33
CA LEU A 172 10.24 -10.22 2.07
C LEU A 172 11.06 -8.94 1.86
N TRP A 173 10.53 -8.02 1.08
CA TRP A 173 11.13 -6.72 0.84
C TRP A 173 11.24 -5.91 2.14
N LEU A 174 10.16 -5.85 2.93
CA LEU A 174 10.12 -5.18 4.22
C LEU A 174 11.19 -5.71 5.18
N LEU A 175 11.34 -7.03 5.27
CA LEU A 175 12.29 -7.67 6.18
C LEU A 175 13.75 -7.61 5.69
N ARG A 176 13.97 -7.37 4.39
CA ARG A 176 15.32 -7.38 3.80
C ARG A 176 15.88 -5.98 3.53
N VAL A 177 15.04 -5.08 3.02
CA VAL A 177 15.47 -3.77 2.48
C VAL A 177 15.39 -2.68 3.54
N VAL A 178 14.43 -2.79 4.46
CA VAL A 178 14.21 -1.77 5.49
C VAL A 178 15.24 -1.89 6.62
N PRO A 179 15.58 -3.08 7.14
CA PRO A 179 16.75 -3.21 8.00
C PRO A 179 18.01 -3.02 7.17
N SER A 180 18.92 -2.16 7.63
CA SER A 180 20.26 -1.98 7.04
C SER A 180 21.17 -3.22 7.18
N ILE A 181 20.66 -4.34 7.71
CA ILE A 181 21.36 -5.61 7.88
C ILE A 181 20.94 -6.60 6.80
N SER A 182 21.89 -6.99 5.95
CA SER A 182 21.65 -7.95 4.87
C SER A 182 21.66 -9.40 5.37
N HIS A 183 20.49 -10.00 5.57
CA HIS A 183 20.34 -11.44 5.75
C HIS A 183 19.98 -12.16 4.43
N PRO A 184 20.40 -13.42 4.24
CA PRO A 184 20.02 -14.21 3.07
C PRO A 184 18.51 -14.49 3.05
N LEU A 185 17.89 -14.42 1.87
CA LEU A 185 16.43 -14.57 1.68
C LEU A 185 15.84 -15.83 2.32
N ARG A 186 16.60 -16.95 2.28
CA ARG A 186 16.17 -18.23 2.85
C ARG A 186 15.91 -18.18 4.35
N LEU A 187 16.60 -17.28 5.07
CA LEU A 187 16.41 -17.09 6.51
C LEU A 187 15.20 -16.21 6.82
N LEU A 188 14.85 -15.28 5.92
CA LEU A 188 13.72 -14.35 6.08
C LEU A 188 12.39 -14.94 5.56
N LEU A 189 12.44 -15.95 4.69
CA LEU A 189 11.26 -16.55 4.07
C LEU A 189 10.19 -17.06 5.06
N PRO A 190 10.53 -17.72 6.18
CA PRO A 190 9.52 -18.12 7.17
C PRO A 190 8.82 -16.92 7.81
N GLY A 191 9.56 -15.84 8.06
CA GLY A 191 9.01 -14.59 8.59
C GLY A 191 8.10 -13.89 7.59
N ALA A 192 8.51 -13.84 6.33
CA ALA A 192 7.69 -13.25 5.28
C ALA A 192 6.43 -14.06 4.97
N LEU A 193 6.48 -15.39 5.03
CA LEU A 193 5.30 -16.25 4.92
C LEU A 193 4.32 -16.01 6.07
N PHE A 194 4.82 -15.88 7.30
CA PHE A 194 4.00 -15.53 8.46
C PHE A 194 3.35 -14.15 8.28
N GLY A 195 4.12 -13.16 7.82
CA GLY A 195 3.63 -11.82 7.50
C GLY A 195 2.54 -11.85 6.43
N ALA A 196 2.79 -12.49 5.29
CA ALA A 196 1.84 -12.58 4.19
C ALA A 196 0.54 -13.28 4.62
N ALA A 197 0.64 -14.43 5.29
CA ALA A 197 -0.54 -15.17 5.75
C ALA A 197 -1.34 -14.38 6.79
N GLY A 198 -0.68 -13.72 7.73
CA GLY A 198 -1.36 -12.90 8.73
C GLY A 198 -1.96 -11.62 8.16
N PHE A 199 -1.32 -11.01 7.15
CA PHE A 199 -1.87 -9.84 6.46
C PHE A 199 -3.09 -10.21 5.61
N GLU A 200 -3.10 -11.37 4.95
CA GLU A 200 -4.30 -11.86 4.29
C GLU A 200 -5.43 -12.16 5.29
N ALA A 201 -5.12 -12.82 6.41
CA ALA A 201 -6.10 -13.03 7.47
C ALA A 201 -6.66 -11.69 8.00
N LEU A 202 -5.79 -10.68 8.14
CA LEU A 202 -6.18 -9.34 8.55
C LEU A 202 -7.15 -8.71 7.55
N LYS A 203 -6.87 -8.81 6.24
CA LYS A 203 -7.74 -8.32 5.16
C LYS A 203 -9.12 -8.97 5.20
N LEU A 204 -9.17 -10.28 5.37
CA LEU A 204 -10.41 -11.03 5.48
C LEU A 204 -11.23 -10.62 6.73
N ILE A 205 -10.57 -10.52 7.89
CA ILE A 205 -11.22 -10.07 9.14
C ILE A 205 -11.71 -8.62 9.00
N GLY A 206 -10.90 -7.74 8.41
CA GLY A 206 -11.25 -6.34 8.17
C GLY A 206 -12.46 -6.18 7.25
N GLY A 207 -12.48 -6.91 6.13
CA GLY A 207 -13.61 -6.93 5.21
C GLY A 207 -14.89 -7.47 5.85
N TYR A 208 -14.78 -8.56 6.63
CA TYR A 208 -15.90 -9.10 7.38
C TYR A 208 -16.42 -8.12 8.44
N TYR A 209 -15.53 -7.48 9.20
CA TYR A 209 -15.91 -6.47 10.18
C TYR A 209 -16.61 -5.28 9.52
N LEU A 210 -16.11 -4.80 8.38
CA LEU A 210 -16.74 -3.70 7.64
C LEU A 210 -18.15 -4.07 7.18
N SER A 211 -18.37 -5.31 6.74
CA SER A 211 -19.69 -5.80 6.34
C SER A 211 -20.70 -5.87 7.50
N LEU A 212 -20.22 -5.94 8.75
CA LEU A 212 -21.08 -5.96 9.94
C LEU A 212 -21.50 -4.54 10.38
N ILE A 213 -20.71 -3.52 10.07
CA ILE A 213 -20.93 -2.13 10.53
C ILE A 213 -21.50 -1.22 9.44
N SER A 214 -21.56 -1.69 8.19
CA SER A 214 -21.97 -0.92 7.01
C SER A 214 -23.39 -0.36 7.08
N ASP A 215 -24.27 -0.96 7.89
CA ASP A 215 -25.66 -0.54 8.03
C ASP A 215 -25.86 0.60 9.05
N SER A 216 -24.82 1.01 9.78
CA SER A 216 -24.95 2.04 10.82
C SER A 216 -24.60 3.45 10.31
N VAL A 217 -25.56 4.37 10.42
CA VAL A 217 -25.45 5.77 9.97
C VAL A 217 -24.29 6.53 10.64
N THR A 218 -23.97 6.21 11.89
CA THR A 218 -22.83 6.81 12.61
C THR A 218 -21.48 6.31 12.11
N ALA A 219 -21.40 5.07 11.60
CA ALA A 219 -20.18 4.55 10.99
C ALA A 219 -19.94 5.11 9.58
N SER A 220 -20.97 5.57 8.86
CA SER A 220 -20.79 6.09 7.49
C SER A 220 -20.17 7.50 7.45
N ALA A 221 -20.54 8.39 8.39
CA ALA A 221 -20.10 9.79 8.35
C ALA A 221 -18.66 10.01 8.85
N PHE A 222 -18.20 9.24 9.85
CA PHE A 222 -16.84 9.36 10.43
C PHE A 222 -16.01 8.07 10.35
N GLY A 223 -16.62 6.93 10.07
CA GLY A 223 -15.94 5.64 10.10
C GLY A 223 -15.00 5.40 8.93
N GLY A 224 -15.15 6.10 7.79
CA GLY A 224 -14.20 5.99 6.68
C GLY A 224 -12.79 6.42 7.06
N ALA A 225 -12.62 7.66 7.54
CA ALA A 225 -11.31 8.19 7.92
C ALA A 225 -10.75 7.52 9.19
N VAL A 226 -11.58 7.35 10.22
CA VAL A 226 -11.16 6.71 11.48
C VAL A 226 -10.85 5.22 11.26
N GLY A 227 -11.70 4.51 10.53
CA GLY A 227 -11.49 3.10 10.18
C GLY A 227 -10.22 2.92 9.37
N LEU A 228 -9.95 3.81 8.41
CA LEU A 228 -8.71 3.77 7.64
C LEU A 228 -7.48 4.07 8.50
N LEU A 229 -7.54 5.04 9.42
CA LEU A 229 -6.48 5.29 10.40
C LEU A 229 -6.19 4.08 11.28
N VAL A 230 -7.25 3.46 11.82
CA VAL A 230 -7.14 2.25 12.64
C VAL A 230 -6.56 1.10 11.83
N TRP A 231 -7.01 0.94 10.59
CA TRP A 231 -6.51 -0.07 9.65
C TRP A 231 -5.02 0.10 9.38
N ILE A 232 -4.58 1.29 8.98
CA ILE A 232 -3.18 1.61 8.74
C ILE A 232 -2.35 1.33 10.00
N ASN A 233 -2.82 1.76 11.18
CA ASN A 233 -2.12 1.50 12.44
C ASN A 233 -2.04 0.01 12.76
N LEU A 234 -3.10 -0.76 12.49
CA LEU A 234 -3.12 -2.20 12.72
C LEU A 234 -2.12 -2.92 11.80
N VAL A 235 -2.10 -2.56 10.52
CA VAL A 235 -1.14 -3.07 9.53
C VAL A 235 0.30 -2.71 9.93
N ALA A 236 0.56 -1.46 10.33
CA ALA A 236 1.88 -1.04 10.78
C ALA A 236 2.34 -1.82 12.01
N ARG A 237 1.45 -2.02 13.00
CA ARG A 237 1.76 -2.83 14.19
C ARG A 237 2.04 -4.29 13.82
N PHE A 238 1.26 -4.86 12.92
CA PHE A 238 1.43 -6.23 12.46
C PHE A 238 2.74 -6.41 11.67
N ALA A 239 3.13 -5.41 10.88
CA ALA A 239 4.42 -5.38 10.19
C ALA A 239 5.60 -5.40 11.19
N PHE A 240 5.57 -4.53 12.21
CA PHE A 240 6.58 -4.54 13.28
C PHE A 240 6.57 -5.83 14.09
N PHE A 241 5.40 -6.39 14.37
CA PHE A 241 5.27 -7.68 15.07
C PHE A 241 5.91 -8.81 14.26
N THR A 242 5.65 -8.86 12.94
CA THR A 242 6.27 -9.83 12.03
C THR A 242 7.78 -9.68 12.00
N ALA A 243 8.30 -8.45 12.00
CA ALA A 243 9.73 -8.19 12.08
C ALA A 243 10.34 -8.69 13.39
N ALA A 244 9.71 -8.39 14.54
CA ALA A 244 10.17 -8.86 15.84
C ALA A 244 10.12 -10.39 15.96
N TRP A 245 9.05 -11.01 15.46
CA TRP A 245 8.93 -12.47 15.37
C TRP A 245 10.05 -13.07 14.53
N THR A 246 10.33 -12.48 13.37
CA THR A 246 11.41 -12.95 12.48
C THR A 246 12.78 -12.80 13.14
N ALA A 247 13.04 -11.70 13.84
CA ALA A 247 14.30 -11.44 14.54
C ALA A 247 14.55 -12.43 15.69
N THR A 248 13.48 -12.95 16.32
CA THR A 248 13.57 -13.95 17.40
C THR A 248 13.71 -15.39 16.89
N LEU A 249 13.57 -15.64 15.59
CA LEU A 249 13.81 -16.98 15.03
C LEU A 249 15.26 -17.37 15.26
N ARG A 250 15.48 -18.55 15.89
CA ARG A 250 16.83 -19.05 16.24
C ARG A 250 17.80 -18.99 15.06
N ARG A 251 17.33 -19.33 13.85
CA ARG A 251 18.18 -19.31 12.62
C ARG A 251 18.66 -17.90 12.26
N VAL A 252 17.83 -16.89 12.48
CA VAL A 252 18.14 -15.47 12.26
C VAL A 252 19.02 -14.94 13.39
N ALA A 253 18.65 -15.23 14.65
CA ALA A 253 19.44 -14.86 15.82
C ALA A 253 20.86 -15.46 15.82
N SER A 254 21.04 -16.66 15.26
CA SER A 254 22.36 -17.31 15.13
C SER A 254 23.23 -16.70 14.02
N ALA A 255 22.61 -16.01 13.06
CA ALA A 255 23.29 -15.38 11.93
C ALA A 255 23.50 -13.87 12.13
N ALA A 256 22.94 -13.30 13.20
CA ALA A 256 23.15 -11.91 13.60
C ALA A 256 24.52 -11.78 14.29
N PRO A 257 25.27 -10.68 14.06
CA PRO A 257 26.47 -10.41 14.83
C PRO A 257 26.13 -10.38 16.34
N PRO A 258 27.05 -10.84 17.22
CA PRO A 258 26.79 -10.87 18.64
C PRO A 258 26.41 -9.46 19.11
N ARG A 259 25.24 -9.33 19.74
CA ARG A 259 24.85 -8.10 20.42
C ARG A 259 25.99 -7.77 21.38
N THR A 260 26.64 -6.63 21.18
CA THR A 260 27.52 -6.07 22.19
C THR A 260 26.63 -5.83 23.40
N ALA A 261 26.67 -6.76 24.36
CA ALA A 261 26.06 -6.57 25.65
C ALA A 261 26.62 -5.25 26.15
N GLY A 262 25.75 -4.25 26.32
CA GLY A 262 26.13 -2.96 26.84
C GLY A 262 27.01 -3.18 28.06
N GLU A 263 28.16 -2.51 28.10
CA GLU A 263 29.03 -2.51 29.26
C GLU A 263 28.17 -2.32 30.52
N PRO A 264 28.32 -3.18 31.54
CA PRO A 264 27.62 -2.93 32.79
C PRO A 264 28.07 -1.55 33.26
N VAL A 265 27.12 -0.63 33.35
CA VAL A 265 27.31 0.68 33.98
C VAL A 265 27.98 0.39 35.32
N ARG A 266 29.28 0.69 35.42
CA ARG A 266 29.97 0.66 36.70
C ARG A 266 29.26 1.70 37.56
N ALA A 267 28.54 1.21 38.55
CA ALA A 267 28.09 2.02 39.66
C ALA A 267 29.35 2.41 40.43
N ASP A 268 30.02 3.45 39.97
CA ASP A 268 31.09 4.09 40.73
C ASP A 268 30.43 4.93 41.83
N ALA A 269 30.95 4.68 43.04
CA ALA A 269 30.46 5.05 44.37
C ALA A 269 30.45 6.55 44.67
#